data_AF-A0A6L5B9T1-F1
#
_entry.id   AF-A0A6L5B9T1-F1
#
_cell.length_a   1.000
_cell.length_b   1.000
_cell.length_c   1.000
_cell.angle_alpha   90.00
_cell.angle_beta   90.00
_cell.angle_gamma   90.00
#
_symmetry.space_group_name_H-M   'P 1'
#
loop_
_entity.id
_entity.type
_entity.pdbx_description
1 polymer ?
#
loop_
_entity_poly.entity_id
_entity_poly.type
_entity_poly.pdbx_seq_one_letter_code
_entity_poly.pdbx_strand_id
1 'polypeptide(L)'
;MRAPKRPIYMITTWLKRQPPKVKAFLAVVAGMAAIVLLRAIVHDHDNLFVAAESVHAVVLAILVHPSTSHNFLNRVSWGFCVYLESVSVLPQLRVMQNTKIVEPFTAHYVFALGVARFLSCAHWVLQVLDTRGHLLVALGYGLWPSMVLIAEVVQTFILADFCYYYVKSVFGGQLVLRLPSGVV
;
A
#
# COMPACT_ATOMS: atom_id res chain seq x y z
N MET A 1 -6.88 -4.04 -57.24
CA MET A 1 -6.63 -2.89 -56.32
C MET A 1 -6.39 -3.45 -54.92
N ARG A 2 -5.24 -3.19 -54.28
CA ARG A 2 -4.94 -3.70 -52.92
C ARG A 2 -5.67 -2.85 -51.89
N ALA A 3 -6.47 -3.47 -51.02
CA ALA A 3 -7.22 -2.78 -49.98
C ALA A 3 -6.28 -1.96 -49.05
N PRO A 4 -6.66 -0.74 -48.64
CA PRO A 4 -5.86 0.05 -47.72
C PRO A 4 -5.77 -0.67 -46.37
N LYS A 5 -4.54 -0.95 -45.93
CA LYS A 5 -4.30 -1.60 -44.63
C LYS A 5 -4.75 -0.63 -43.53
N ARG A 6 -5.60 -1.10 -42.61
CA ARG A 6 -6.08 -0.29 -41.48
C ARG A 6 -4.89 0.17 -40.64
N PRO A 7 -4.83 1.44 -40.19
CA PRO A 7 -3.69 2.00 -39.46
C PRO A 7 -3.36 1.20 -38.17
N ILE A 8 -4.39 0.70 -37.47
CA ILE A 8 -4.25 -0.16 -36.29
C ILE A 8 -3.53 -1.48 -36.63
N TYR A 9 -3.80 -2.05 -37.80
CA TYR A 9 -3.15 -3.29 -38.25
C TYR A 9 -1.66 -3.06 -38.54
N MET A 10 -1.30 -1.90 -39.09
CA MET A 10 0.10 -1.55 -39.34
C MET A 10 0.90 -1.37 -38.05
N ILE A 11 0.32 -0.71 -37.05
CA ILE A 11 0.97 -0.47 -35.75
C ILE A 11 1.15 -1.80 -34.99
N THR A 12 0.12 -2.64 -34.95
CA THR A 12 0.17 -3.93 -34.23
C THR A 12 1.17 -4.90 -34.87
N THR A 13 1.23 -4.96 -36.21
CA THR A 13 2.22 -5.81 -36.91
C THR A 13 3.64 -5.29 -36.78
N TRP A 14 3.84 -3.97 -36.78
CA TRP A 14 5.14 -3.34 -36.51
C TRP A 14 5.61 -3.60 -35.07
N LEU A 15 4.72 -3.45 -34.08
CA LEU A 15 5.03 -3.69 -32.66
C LEU A 15 5.45 -5.14 -32.42
N LYS A 16 4.76 -6.11 -33.04
CA LYS A 16 5.11 -7.54 -32.95
C LYS A 16 6.52 -7.84 -33.46
N ARG A 17 7.01 -7.09 -34.45
CA ARG A 17 8.34 -7.27 -35.08
C ARG A 17 9.51 -6.65 -34.29
N GLN A 18 9.23 -5.80 -33.30
CA GLN A 18 10.28 -5.15 -32.52
C GLN A 18 11.02 -6.14 -31.60
N PRO A 19 12.33 -5.94 -31.36
CA PRO A 19 13.09 -6.75 -30.42
C PRO A 19 12.57 -6.57 -28.97
N PRO A 20 12.82 -7.55 -28.07
CA PRO A 20 12.28 -7.52 -26.70
C PRO A 20 12.62 -6.24 -25.94
N LYS A 21 13.85 -5.72 -26.13
CA LYS A 21 14.33 -4.48 -25.50
C LYS A 21 13.51 -3.26 -25.90
N VAL A 22 13.17 -3.13 -27.19
CA VAL A 22 12.38 -2.00 -27.72
C VAL A 22 10.92 -2.11 -27.29
N LYS A 23 10.36 -3.32 -27.22
CA LYS A 23 9.01 -3.53 -26.66
C LYS A 23 8.93 -3.12 -25.19
N ALA A 24 9.92 -3.51 -24.39
CA ALA A 24 10.01 -3.11 -22.99
C ALA A 24 10.12 -1.58 -22.86
N PHE A 25 11.00 -0.94 -23.63
CA PHE A 25 11.14 0.52 -23.64
C PHE A 25 9.83 1.23 -24.03
N LEU A 26 9.17 0.81 -25.10
CA LEU A 26 7.90 1.39 -25.53
C LEU A 26 6.79 1.21 -24.48
N ALA A 27 6.73 0.05 -23.83
CA ALA A 27 5.77 -0.21 -22.76
C ALA A 27 6.02 0.70 -21.55
N VAL A 28 7.28 0.90 -21.15
CA VAL A 28 7.65 1.81 -20.05
C VAL A 28 7.28 3.25 -20.41
N VAL A 29 7.64 3.73 -21.61
CA VAL A 29 7.32 5.10 -22.05
C VAL A 29 5.81 5.32 -22.12
N ALA A 30 5.05 4.36 -22.66
CA ALA A 30 3.60 4.43 -22.72
C ALA A 30 2.98 4.44 -21.31
N GLY A 31 3.51 3.62 -20.39
CA GLY A 31 3.10 3.60 -18.98
C GLY A 31 3.36 4.92 -18.29
N MET A 32 4.56 5.49 -18.43
CA MET A 32 4.89 6.80 -17.86
C MET A 32 4.00 7.91 -18.43
N ALA A 33 3.78 7.93 -19.75
CA ALA A 33 2.90 8.90 -20.39
C ALA A 33 1.46 8.79 -19.86
N ALA A 34 0.94 7.56 -19.69
CA ALA A 34 -0.38 7.32 -19.13
C ALA A 34 -0.49 7.82 -17.68
N ILE A 35 0.54 7.62 -16.85
CA ILE A 35 0.58 8.10 -15.46
C ILE A 35 0.58 9.64 -15.42
N VAL A 36 1.39 10.30 -16.26
CA VAL A 36 1.44 11.77 -16.36
C VAL A 36 0.09 12.33 -16.82
N LEU A 37 -0.54 11.71 -17.82
CA LEU A 37 -1.87 12.09 -18.30
C LEU A 37 -2.94 11.91 -17.23
N LEU A 38 -2.96 10.78 -16.54
CA LEU A 38 -3.88 10.53 -15.43
C LEU A 38 -3.72 11.60 -14.34
N ARG A 39 -2.48 11.93 -13.96
CA ARG A 39 -2.21 13.00 -13.00
C ARG A 39 -2.67 14.37 -13.50
N ALA A 40 -2.57 14.65 -14.79
CA ALA A 40 -2.98 15.92 -15.37
C ALA A 40 -4.51 16.06 -15.53
N ILE A 41 -5.22 14.95 -15.74
CA ILE A 41 -6.68 14.93 -15.98
C ILE A 41 -7.47 14.77 -14.69
N VAL A 42 -6.98 13.94 -13.75
CA VAL A 42 -7.67 13.68 -12.48
C VAL A 42 -7.41 14.84 -11.53
N HIS A 43 -8.41 15.71 -11.43
CA HIS A 43 -8.37 16.89 -10.58
C HIS A 43 -8.39 16.56 -9.08
N ASP A 44 -8.96 15.39 -8.73
CA ASP A 44 -9.06 14.89 -7.36
C ASP A 44 -7.98 13.84 -7.08
N HIS A 45 -6.84 14.32 -6.60
CA HIS A 45 -5.65 13.51 -6.36
C HIS A 45 -5.83 12.49 -5.21
N ASP A 46 -6.83 12.66 -4.35
CA ASP A 46 -7.09 11.72 -3.26
C ASP A 46 -7.69 10.41 -3.78
N ASN A 47 -8.59 10.48 -4.76
CA ASN A 47 -9.11 9.29 -5.44
C ASN A 47 -8.02 8.55 -6.23
N LEU A 48 -7.10 9.29 -6.87
CA LEU A 48 -5.97 8.69 -7.58
C LEU A 48 -5.03 7.97 -6.61
N PHE A 49 -4.81 8.55 -5.43
CA PHE A 49 -4.00 7.94 -4.39
C PHE A 49 -4.63 6.65 -3.87
N VAL A 50 -5.91 6.67 -3.47
CA VAL A 50 -6.62 5.47 -3.01
C VAL A 50 -6.63 4.38 -4.08
N ALA A 51 -6.86 4.74 -5.35
CA ALA A 51 -6.81 3.80 -6.46
C ALA A 51 -5.40 3.21 -6.65
N ALA A 52 -4.36 4.03 -6.56
CA ALA A 52 -2.98 3.57 -6.65
C ALA A 52 -2.65 2.58 -5.52
N GLU A 53 -2.96 2.91 -4.26
CA GLU A 53 -2.73 2.01 -3.12
C GLU A 53 -3.48 0.69 -3.28
N SER A 54 -4.75 0.74 -3.72
CA SER A 54 -5.57 -0.44 -3.96
C SER A 54 -4.97 -1.33 -5.07
N VAL A 55 -4.51 -0.74 -6.16
CA VAL A 55 -3.87 -1.48 -7.26
C VAL A 55 -2.57 -2.13 -6.79
N HIS A 56 -1.74 -1.43 -6.00
CA HIS A 56 -0.52 -2.03 -5.43
C HIS A 56 -0.85 -3.22 -4.53
N ALA A 57 -1.85 -3.10 -3.65
CA ALA A 57 -2.29 -4.20 -2.79
C ALA A 57 -2.79 -5.41 -3.59
N VAL A 58 -3.56 -5.20 -4.67
CA VAL A 58 -4.03 -6.28 -5.55
C VAL A 58 -2.86 -6.97 -6.26
N VAL A 59 -1.92 -6.21 -6.81
CA VAL A 59 -0.75 -6.77 -7.50
C VAL A 59 0.08 -7.61 -6.54
N LEU A 60 0.35 -7.09 -5.34
CA LEU A 60 1.09 -7.84 -4.31
C LEU A 60 0.33 -9.10 -3.88
N ALA A 61 -0.99 -9.04 -3.73
CA ALA A 61 -1.81 -10.20 -3.37
C ALA A 61 -1.79 -11.31 -4.43
N ILE A 62 -1.73 -10.95 -5.72
CA ILE A 62 -1.62 -11.95 -6.79
C ILE A 62 -0.22 -12.58 -6.78
N LEU A 63 0.83 -11.78 -6.57
CA LEU A 63 2.22 -12.24 -6.58
C LEU A 63 2.58 -13.07 -5.34
N VAL A 64 2.16 -12.63 -4.16
CA VAL A 64 2.47 -13.25 -2.87
C VAL A 64 1.18 -13.41 -2.08
N HIS A 65 0.73 -14.66 -1.99
CA HIS A 65 -0.46 -15.04 -1.23
C HIS A 65 -0.19 -16.32 -0.43
N PRO A 66 -0.98 -16.58 0.62
CA PRO A 66 -0.84 -17.77 1.43
C PRO A 66 -1.04 -19.04 0.60
N SER A 67 -0.12 -20.00 0.74
CA SER A 67 -0.22 -21.33 0.11
C SER A 67 -1.05 -22.31 0.96
N THR A 68 -2.31 -21.95 1.25
CA THR A 68 -3.24 -22.83 2.00
C THR A 68 -4.10 -23.71 1.10
N SER A 69 -4.80 -24.69 1.69
CA SER A 69 -5.71 -25.62 0.97
C SER A 69 -6.94 -24.95 0.34
N HIS A 70 -7.22 -23.69 0.67
CA HIS A 70 -8.37 -22.95 0.17
C HIS A 70 -8.29 -22.63 -1.32
N ASN A 71 -9.46 -22.32 -1.91
CA ASN A 71 -9.57 -21.86 -3.31
C ASN A 71 -8.66 -20.66 -3.60
N PHE A 72 -8.14 -20.57 -4.83
CA PHE A 72 -7.25 -19.49 -5.26
C PHE A 72 -7.78 -18.09 -4.93
N LEU A 73 -9.06 -17.83 -5.21
CA LEU A 73 -9.69 -16.54 -4.91
C LEU A 73 -9.63 -16.21 -3.41
N ASN A 74 -9.88 -17.18 -2.53
CA ASN A 74 -9.82 -16.95 -1.08
C ASN A 74 -8.39 -16.66 -0.61
N ARG A 75 -7.39 -17.34 -1.20
CA ARG A 75 -5.98 -17.10 -0.88
C ARG A 75 -5.55 -15.69 -1.29
N VAL A 76 -5.91 -15.26 -2.50
CA VAL A 76 -5.62 -13.91 -2.99
C VAL A 76 -6.39 -12.86 -2.20
N SER A 77 -7.67 -13.09 -1.89
CA SER A 77 -8.45 -12.17 -1.05
C SER A 77 -7.84 -12.00 0.34
N TRP A 78 -7.33 -13.08 0.96
CA TRP A 78 -6.62 -12.96 2.24
C TRP A 78 -5.34 -12.14 2.10
N GLY A 79 -4.52 -12.40 1.07
CA GLY A 79 -3.36 -11.58 0.74
C GLY A 79 -3.71 -10.10 0.56
N PHE A 80 -4.76 -9.83 -0.21
CA PHE A 80 -5.26 -8.50 -0.48
C PHE A 80 -5.69 -7.78 0.80
N CYS A 81 -6.43 -8.43 1.69
CA CYS A 81 -6.83 -7.83 2.97
C CYS A 81 -5.61 -7.42 3.80
N VAL A 82 -4.59 -8.27 3.91
CA VAL A 82 -3.36 -7.96 4.68
C VAL A 82 -2.60 -6.76 4.08
N TYR A 83 -2.43 -6.72 2.76
CA TYR A 83 -1.74 -5.61 2.11
C TYR A 83 -2.54 -4.31 2.11
N LEU A 84 -3.85 -4.39 1.91
CA LEU A 84 -4.72 -3.21 1.95
C LEU A 84 -4.77 -2.64 3.38
N GLU A 85 -4.85 -3.51 4.39
CA GLU A 85 -4.91 -3.10 5.79
C GLU A 85 -3.69 -2.28 6.20
N SER A 86 -2.49 -2.66 5.75
CA SER A 86 -1.26 -1.96 6.14
C SER A 86 -1.16 -0.53 5.60
N VAL A 87 -1.82 -0.22 4.47
CA VAL A 87 -1.79 1.11 3.82
C VAL A 87 -3.10 1.89 3.95
N SER A 88 -4.19 1.25 4.37
CA SER A 88 -5.54 1.83 4.42
C SER A 88 -5.68 3.07 5.31
N VAL A 89 -4.74 3.28 6.23
CA VAL A 89 -4.72 4.44 7.15
C VAL A 89 -4.14 5.71 6.50
N LEU A 90 -3.41 5.59 5.40
CA LEU A 90 -2.74 6.72 4.75
C LEU A 90 -3.70 7.82 4.27
N PRO A 91 -4.86 7.52 3.64
CA PRO A 91 -5.81 8.56 3.24
C PRO A 91 -6.31 9.36 4.44
N GLN A 92 -6.61 8.68 5.56
CA GLN A 92 -7.07 9.34 6.78
C GLN A 92 -5.99 10.27 7.35
N LEU A 93 -4.74 9.81 7.44
CA LEU A 93 -3.62 10.63 7.92
C LEU A 93 -3.37 11.84 7.01
N ARG A 94 -3.46 11.67 5.69
CA ARG A 94 -3.31 12.78 4.73
C ARG A 94 -4.35 13.88 4.96
N VAL A 95 -5.62 13.51 5.14
CA VAL A 95 -6.68 14.49 5.41
C VAL A 95 -6.41 15.25 6.72
N MET A 96 -5.91 14.57 7.75
CA MET A 96 -5.55 15.19 9.03
C MET A 96 -4.35 16.15 8.90
N GLN A 97 -3.38 15.82 8.04
CA GLN A 97 -2.24 16.69 7.73
C GLN A 97 -2.65 17.93 6.94
N ASN A 98 -3.58 17.78 6.00
CA ASN A 98 -4.09 18.89 5.20
C ASN A 98 -4.92 19.89 6.03
N THR A 99 -5.70 19.40 6.98
CA THR A 99 -6.56 20.24 7.84
C THR A 99 -5.80 20.94 8.97
N LYS A 100 -4.60 20.48 9.34
CA LYS A 100 -3.68 21.03 10.38
C LYS A 100 -4.25 21.15 11.80
N ILE A 101 -5.56 21.11 11.97
CA ILE A 101 -6.31 21.17 13.21
C ILE A 101 -7.14 19.90 13.24
N VAL A 102 -6.70 18.94 14.05
CA VAL A 102 -7.39 17.65 14.19
C VAL A 102 -8.35 17.73 15.37
N GLU A 103 -9.61 17.34 15.13
CA GLU A 103 -10.61 17.24 16.19
C GLU A 103 -10.18 16.22 17.26
N PRO A 104 -10.41 16.50 18.56
CA PRO A 104 -9.93 15.63 19.63
C PRO A 104 -10.43 14.19 19.50
N PHE A 105 -11.71 13.98 19.20
CA PHE A 105 -12.30 12.63 19.07
C PHE A 105 -11.65 11.82 17.95
N THR A 106 -11.42 12.44 16.80
CA THR A 106 -10.70 11.82 15.68
C THR A 106 -9.27 11.48 16.07
N ALA A 107 -8.60 12.36 16.82
CA ALA A 107 -7.24 12.10 17.29
C ALA A 107 -7.18 10.92 18.28
N HIS A 108 -8.11 10.83 19.23
CA HIS A 108 -8.23 9.70 20.15
C HIS A 108 -8.49 8.37 19.41
N TYR A 109 -9.37 8.39 18.41
CA TYR A 109 -9.66 7.20 17.59
C TYR A 109 -8.42 6.71 16.86
N VAL A 110 -7.71 7.59 16.15
CA VAL A 110 -6.50 7.20 15.39
C VAL A 110 -5.37 6.77 16.33
N PHE A 111 -5.26 7.39 17.51
CA PHE A 111 -4.29 6.97 18.52
C PHE A 111 -4.60 5.56 19.07
N ALA A 112 -5.86 5.27 19.40
CA ALA A 112 -6.28 3.94 19.85
C ALA A 112 -6.06 2.89 18.75
N LEU A 113 -6.33 3.23 17.49
CA LEU A 113 -5.99 2.40 16.34
C LEU A 113 -4.47 2.12 16.30
N GLY A 114 -3.64 3.14 16.48
CA GLY A 114 -2.18 3.00 16.59
C GLY A 114 -1.74 2.03 17.67
N VAL A 115 -2.25 2.20 18.90
CA VAL A 115 -1.96 1.30 20.03
C VAL A 115 -2.34 -0.15 19.69
N ALA A 116 -3.52 -0.37 19.11
CA ALA A 116 -3.93 -1.71 18.70
C ALA A 116 -2.94 -2.34 17.71
N ARG A 117 -2.39 -1.57 16.76
CA ARG A 117 -1.39 -2.06 15.79
C ARG A 117 -0.04 -2.35 16.43
N PHE A 118 0.43 -1.51 17.35
CA PHE A 118 1.64 -1.82 18.12
C PHE A 118 1.51 -3.13 18.90
N LEU A 119 0.33 -3.39 19.49
CA LEU A 119 0.06 -4.65 20.19
C LEU A 119 0.00 -5.85 19.24
N SER A 120 -0.59 -5.69 18.04
CA SER A 120 -0.56 -6.73 17.00
C SER A 120 0.88 -7.06 16.57
N CYS A 121 1.70 -6.04 16.32
CA CYS A 121 3.11 -6.24 15.98
C CYS A 121 3.86 -6.93 17.12
N ALA A 122 3.63 -6.51 18.37
CA ALA A 122 4.24 -7.16 19.54
C ALA A 122 3.80 -8.61 19.70
N HIS A 123 2.52 -8.91 19.44
CA HIS A 123 1.99 -10.27 19.46
C HIS A 123 2.72 -11.16 18.44
N TRP A 124 2.89 -10.69 17.21
CA TRP A 124 3.64 -11.42 16.18
C TRP A 124 5.11 -11.63 16.56
N VAL A 125 5.77 -10.62 17.13
CA VAL A 125 7.16 -10.75 17.62
C VAL A 125 7.27 -11.77 18.74
N LEU A 126 6.36 -11.72 19.72
CA LEU A 126 6.30 -12.71 20.80
C LEU A 126 6.07 -14.11 20.24
N GLN A 127 5.21 -14.26 19.23
CA GLN A 127 4.98 -15.54 18.57
C GLN A 127 6.25 -16.05 17.86
N VAL A 128 7.03 -15.18 17.21
CA VAL A 128 8.34 -15.56 16.63
C VAL A 128 9.27 -16.11 17.72
N LEU A 129 9.33 -15.43 18.87
CA LEU A 129 10.23 -15.77 19.99
C LEU A 129 9.80 -17.07 20.69
N ASP A 130 8.50 -17.24 20.95
CA ASP A 130 7.96 -18.37 21.71
C ASP A 130 7.97 -19.69 20.91
N THR A 131 7.87 -19.61 19.57
CA THR A 131 7.85 -20.81 18.70
C THR A 131 9.23 -21.47 18.51
N ARG A 132 10.23 -21.16 19.35
CA ARG A 132 11.58 -21.80 19.39
C ARG A 132 12.24 -21.97 18.02
N GLY A 133 12.05 -21.02 17.10
CA GLY A 133 12.63 -21.05 15.76
C GLY A 133 11.81 -21.77 14.68
N HIS A 134 10.70 -22.43 14.99
CA HIS A 134 9.84 -23.03 13.96
C HIS A 134 9.20 -21.95 13.07
N LEU A 135 8.85 -20.78 13.64
CA LEU A 135 8.38 -19.64 12.85
C LEU A 135 9.51 -19.02 12.00
N LEU A 136 10.75 -19.03 12.48
CA LEU A 136 11.94 -18.61 11.71
C LEU A 136 12.23 -19.55 10.53
N VAL A 137 12.03 -20.85 10.72
CA VAL A 137 12.10 -21.83 9.61
C VAL A 137 10.93 -21.62 8.65
N ALA A 138 9.72 -21.37 9.14
CA ALA A 138 8.55 -21.07 8.30
C ALA A 138 8.69 -19.76 7.51
N LEU A 139 9.37 -18.74 8.08
CA LEU A 139 9.77 -17.51 7.37
C LEU A 139 10.73 -17.80 6.22
N GLY A 140 11.52 -18.88 6.32
CA GLY A 140 12.38 -19.38 5.23
C GLY A 140 11.63 -20.22 4.19
N TYR A 141 10.50 -20.83 4.55
CA TYR A 141 9.65 -21.61 3.63
C TYR A 141 8.54 -20.76 3.03
N GLY A 142 8.90 -20.01 1.98
CA GLY A 142 7.96 -19.21 1.18
C GLY A 142 7.88 -17.75 1.62
N LEU A 143 7.48 -16.89 0.67
CA LEU A 143 7.50 -15.43 0.88
C LEU A 143 6.36 -14.93 1.79
N TRP A 144 5.29 -15.71 1.95
CA TRP A 144 4.07 -15.24 2.62
C TRP A 144 4.24 -14.86 4.10
N PRO A 145 4.80 -15.72 4.99
CA PRO A 145 4.94 -15.37 6.40
C PRO A 145 5.80 -14.12 6.62
N SER A 146 6.84 -13.96 5.81
CA SER A 146 7.73 -12.79 5.83
C SER A 146 6.99 -11.52 5.41
N MET A 147 6.13 -11.61 4.39
CA MET A 147 5.33 -10.47 3.95
C MET A 147 4.29 -10.03 4.98
N VAL A 148 3.73 -10.93 5.79
CA VAL A 148 2.80 -10.56 6.89
C VAL A 148 3.53 -9.71 7.93
N LEU A 149 4.72 -10.12 8.37
CA LEU A 149 5.50 -9.34 9.34
C LEU A 149 5.90 -7.97 8.77
N ILE A 150 6.30 -7.93 7.49
CA ILE A 150 6.62 -6.66 6.82
C ILE A 150 5.39 -5.75 6.77
N ALA A 151 4.21 -6.27 6.47
CA ALA A 151 2.97 -5.49 6.44
C ALA A 151 2.62 -4.87 7.80
N GLU A 152 2.77 -5.64 8.89
CA GLU A 152 2.57 -5.18 10.27
C GLU A 152 3.57 -4.07 10.65
N VAL A 153 4.85 -4.25 10.27
CA VAL A 153 5.89 -3.25 10.49
C VAL A 153 5.60 -1.96 9.72
N VAL A 154 5.25 -2.06 8.43
CA VAL A 154 4.90 -0.90 7.59
C VAL A 154 3.77 -0.09 8.22
N GLN A 155 2.69 -0.75 8.64
CA GLN A 155 1.57 -0.06 9.26
C GLN A 155 1.98 0.61 10.57
N THR A 156 2.78 -0.08 11.39
CA THR A 156 3.27 0.45 12.67
C THR A 156 4.13 1.69 12.47
N PHE A 157 5.02 1.70 11.48
CA PHE A 157 5.85 2.87 11.16
C PHE A 157 5.01 4.06 10.66
N ILE A 158 4.00 3.82 9.82
CA ILE A 158 3.11 4.87 9.31
C ILE A 158 2.37 5.58 10.47
N LEU A 159 1.86 4.84 11.46
CA LEU A 159 1.15 5.43 12.61
C LEU A 159 2.09 5.99 13.69
N ALA A 160 3.36 5.59 13.73
CA ALA A 160 4.29 6.00 14.78
C ALA A 160 4.45 7.52 14.87
N ASP A 161 4.55 8.21 13.73
CA ASP A 161 4.69 9.67 13.69
C ASP A 161 3.46 10.36 14.29
N PHE A 162 2.27 9.93 13.89
CA PHE A 162 1.02 10.44 14.45
C PHE A 162 0.94 10.20 15.96
N CYS A 163 1.24 8.98 16.43
CA CYS A 163 1.23 8.64 17.85
C CYS A 163 2.22 9.50 18.65
N TYR A 164 3.40 9.79 18.11
CA TYR A 164 4.38 10.67 18.75
C TYR A 164 3.83 12.10 18.95
N TYR A 165 3.29 12.71 17.88
CA TYR A 165 2.73 14.07 17.97
C TYR A 165 1.48 14.14 18.85
N TYR A 166 0.66 13.09 18.84
CA TYR A 166 -0.48 12.97 19.73
C TYR A 166 -0.07 13.00 21.21
N VAL A 167 0.90 12.14 21.60
CA VAL A 167 1.41 12.10 22.98
C VAL A 167 2.00 13.45 23.38
N LYS A 168 2.76 14.08 22.47
CA LYS A 168 3.32 15.41 22.70
C LYS A 168 2.26 16.49 22.93
N SER A 169 1.15 16.48 22.17
CA SER A 169 0.08 17.49 22.35
C SER A 169 -0.67 17.29 23.67
N VAL A 170 -0.89 16.05 24.08
CA VAL A 170 -1.53 15.70 25.35
C VAL A 170 -0.70 16.18 26.54
N PHE A 171 0.61 15.90 26.57
CA PHE A 171 1.50 16.40 27.62
C PHE A 171 1.67 17.93 27.60
N GLY A 172 1.52 18.56 26.43
CA GLY A 172 1.51 20.01 26.29
C GLY A 172 0.21 20.70 26.70
N GLY A 173 -0.80 19.94 27.17
CA GLY A 173 -2.11 20.48 27.57
C GLY A 173 -2.93 21.04 26.39
N GLN A 174 -2.58 20.71 25.15
CA GLN A 174 -3.33 21.15 23.98
C GLN A 174 -4.47 20.18 23.70
N LEU A 175 -5.70 20.66 23.88
CA LEU A 175 -6.92 19.88 23.56
C LEU A 175 -7.02 19.60 22.05
N VAL A 176 -6.40 20.44 21.23
CA VAL A 176 -6.48 20.39 19.77
C VAL A 176 -5.11 20.03 19.20
N LEU A 177 -5.02 18.87 18.55
CA LEU A 177 -3.77 18.40 17.94
C LEU A 177 -3.46 19.20 16.68
N ARG A 178 -2.30 19.88 16.67
CA ARG A 178 -1.77 20.59 15.50
C ARG A 178 -0.58 19.83 14.92
N LEU A 179 -0.74 19.30 13.71
CA LEU A 179 0.33 18.60 13.01
C LEU A 179 1.26 19.60 12.30
N PRO A 180 2.58 19.48 12.41
CA PRO A 180 3.51 20.28 11.62
C PRO A 180 3.36 19.95 10.14
N SER A 181 3.37 20.95 9.27
CA SER A 181 3.24 20.76 7.83
C SER A 181 4.50 20.12 7.24
N GLY A 182 4.35 18.98 6.57
CA GLY A 182 5.39 18.39 5.73
C GLY A 182 6.19 17.22 6.31
N VAL A 183 5.61 16.43 7.22
CA VAL A 183 6.25 15.22 7.75
C VAL A 183 5.46 13.98 7.33
N VAL A 184 5.68 13.53 6.08
CA VAL A 184 5.67 12.12 5.63
C VAL A 184 6.61 12.01 4.45
#